data_AF-A0A0P1KV08-F1
#
_entry.id   AF-A0A0P1KV08-F1
#
_cell.length_a   1.000
_cell.length_b   1.000
_cell.length_c   1.000
_cell.angle_alpha   90.00
_cell.angle_beta   90.00
_cell.angle_gamma   90.00
#
_symmetry.space_group_name_H-M   'P 1'
#
loop_
_entity.id
_entity.type
_entity.pdbx_description
1 polymer ?
#
loop_
_entity_poly.entity_id
_entity_poly.type
_entity_poly.pdbx_seq_one_letter_code
_entity_poly.pdbx_strand_id
1 'polypeptide(L)'
;MQRCILSRNTVRSCQHNVQKRHIMGFVRNALGLDPPPSPDEPTPENRFHAWDQSPSPDLRERAATIRALARCPVTGREINYTCPKSGIPTHHSREAWEKDLEYQQSKRPEILKKVNIYEHDLRSGRPFPEFDFPLDQDFDRMVNLTNWDLFFYTRGFYSMDTEFQLAAVTKMLSYPVTIGSVLHQFSPYSLNPKGPVTLEGLKSLAALRYTLYPEQNRRVTSITKNSPLRIFILGARAEAQLPGHVWKQLQFMFPETNMELHFVGPECHYDRSKREYVHSSSPIVRRVDETLSFVYHTDYFHVYHEAQDFFPYDPYTDIFFCFHPGFAAPESRENWMGKTMEALLDTKCAVFTTGFNELDLKRDVETVVEKYGKELDMLMEPVHNAFGSTKWELNDMNPQEVYQFNMFMAGFRGKRYHAIEV
;
A
#
# COMPACT_ATOMS: atom_id res chain seq x y z
N MET A 1 -55.03 -17.73 29.46
CA MET A 1 -55.52 -17.33 28.12
C MET A 1 -54.70 -16.15 27.64
N GLN A 2 -54.53 -16.04 26.32
CA GLN A 2 -53.80 -15.00 25.55
C GLN A 2 -52.29 -15.24 25.33
N ARG A 3 -52.06 -15.94 24.21
CA ARG A 3 -50.85 -15.93 23.39
C ARG A 3 -50.71 -14.56 22.72
N CYS A 4 -49.55 -13.92 22.83
CA CYS A 4 -49.17 -12.82 21.94
C CYS A 4 -48.14 -13.34 20.93
N ILE A 5 -48.62 -13.54 19.71
CA ILE A 5 -47.83 -13.86 18.53
C ILE A 5 -47.16 -12.56 18.10
N LEU A 6 -45.83 -12.48 18.16
CA LEU A 6 -45.07 -11.38 17.55
C LEU A 6 -44.56 -11.85 16.19
N SER A 7 -45.12 -11.23 15.16
CA SER A 7 -44.87 -11.49 13.75
C SER A 7 -43.48 -11.03 13.32
N ARG A 8 -42.80 -11.91 12.59
CA ARG A 8 -41.77 -11.57 11.61
C ARG A 8 -42.31 -10.51 10.64
N ASN A 9 -41.58 -9.39 10.50
CA ASN A 9 -41.32 -8.65 9.26
C ASN A 9 -40.92 -7.21 9.58
N THR A 10 -39.65 -6.99 9.88
CA THR A 10 -38.99 -5.69 9.70
C THR A 10 -38.01 -5.83 8.55
N VAL A 11 -38.53 -5.71 7.34
CA VAL A 11 -37.73 -5.43 6.15
C VAL A 11 -37.14 -4.03 6.36
N ARG A 12 -35.88 -3.97 6.80
CA ARG A 12 -35.09 -2.74 6.73
C ARG A 12 -34.91 -2.45 5.24
N SER A 13 -35.57 -1.39 4.79
CA SER A 13 -35.33 -0.79 3.48
C SER A 13 -33.86 -0.36 3.41
N CYS A 14 -33.01 -1.15 2.77
CA CYS A 14 -31.70 -0.70 2.34
C CYS A 14 -31.92 0.38 1.28
N GLN A 15 -31.82 1.66 1.67
CA GLN A 15 -31.69 2.75 0.71
C GLN A 15 -30.38 2.54 -0.03
N HIS A 16 -30.45 1.88 -1.19
CA HIS A 16 -29.37 1.88 -2.16
C HIS A 16 -29.15 3.33 -2.57
N ASN A 17 -28.01 3.89 -2.19
CA ASN A 17 -27.54 5.15 -2.75
C ASN A 17 -27.09 4.87 -4.19
N VAL A 18 -28.06 4.75 -5.10
CA VAL A 18 -27.81 4.66 -6.53
C VAL A 18 -27.24 6.01 -6.95
N GLN A 19 -25.91 6.11 -7.00
CA GLN A 19 -25.24 7.23 -7.65
C GLN A 19 -25.66 7.24 -9.11
N LYS A 20 -26.67 8.05 -9.44
CA LYS A 20 -27.05 8.37 -10.80
C LYS A 20 -25.97 9.26 -11.40
N ARG A 21 -24.94 8.68 -12.03
CA ARG A 21 -24.17 9.43 -13.03
C ARG A 21 -24.94 9.42 -14.34
N HIS A 22 -25.31 10.62 -14.78
CA HIS A 22 -25.95 10.83 -16.07
C HIS A 22 -25.00 10.34 -17.18
N ILE A 23 -25.48 9.41 -18.01
CA ILE A 23 -24.87 8.99 -19.29
C ILE A 23 -24.52 10.20 -20.20
N MET A 24 -25.06 11.39 -19.88
CA MET A 24 -24.79 12.65 -20.56
C MET A 24 -23.41 13.29 -20.27
N GLY A 25 -22.57 12.77 -19.37
CA GLY A 25 -21.27 13.40 -19.07
C GLY A 25 -20.36 13.58 -20.29
N PHE A 26 -20.31 12.58 -21.17
CA PHE A 26 -19.48 12.62 -22.38
C PHE A 26 -20.02 13.59 -23.44
N VAL A 27 -21.35 13.69 -23.58
CA VAL A 27 -22.00 14.63 -24.51
C VAL A 27 -21.92 16.07 -23.98
N ARG A 28 -21.94 16.24 -22.66
CA ARG A 28 -21.90 17.55 -21.99
C ARG A 28 -20.50 18.18 -22.02
N ASN A 29 -19.46 17.36 -21.93
CA ASN A 29 -18.06 17.77 -22.11
C ASN A 29 -17.79 18.24 -23.55
N ALA A 30 -18.37 17.57 -24.55
CA ALA A 30 -18.31 18.01 -25.96
C ALA A 30 -19.14 19.28 -26.26
N LEU A 31 -20.12 19.63 -25.41
CA LEU A 31 -21.00 20.79 -25.57
C LEU A 31 -20.64 21.98 -24.65
N GLY A 32 -19.58 21.88 -23.83
CA GLY A 32 -19.11 22.98 -22.97
C GLY A 32 -20.13 23.41 -21.90
N LEU A 33 -20.96 22.48 -21.43
CA LEU A 33 -22.07 22.75 -20.50
C LEU A 33 -21.78 22.35 -19.04
N ASP A 34 -20.49 22.24 -18.69
CA ASP A 34 -20.10 22.04 -17.30
C ASP A 34 -20.16 23.39 -16.55
N PRO A 35 -20.71 23.40 -15.31
CA PRO A 35 -20.62 24.59 -14.49
C PRO A 35 -19.15 24.99 -14.33
N PRO A 36 -18.83 26.29 -14.20
CA PRO A 36 -17.45 26.71 -13.97
C PRO A 36 -16.90 25.95 -12.76
N PRO A 37 -15.62 25.53 -12.80
CA PRO A 37 -15.00 24.78 -11.71
C PRO A 37 -15.23 25.55 -10.42
N SER A 38 -15.71 24.86 -9.41
CA SER A 38 -15.94 25.50 -8.11
C SER A 38 -14.62 26.12 -7.63
N PRO A 39 -14.63 27.30 -6.98
CA PRO A 39 -13.39 27.93 -6.51
C PRO A 39 -12.60 27.06 -5.52
N ASP A 40 -13.25 26.03 -4.97
CA ASP A 40 -12.68 25.06 -4.05
C ASP A 40 -11.98 23.88 -4.75
N GLU A 41 -12.17 23.69 -6.06
CA GLU A 41 -11.49 22.64 -6.82
C GLU A 41 -9.97 22.86 -6.82
N PRO A 42 -9.19 21.78 -6.59
CA PRO A 42 -7.75 21.90 -6.50
C PRO A 42 -7.13 22.13 -7.89
N THR A 43 -6.56 23.30 -8.09
CA THR A 43 -5.70 23.61 -9.23
C THR A 43 -4.26 23.80 -8.77
N PRO A 44 -3.27 23.57 -9.66
CA PRO A 44 -1.86 23.82 -9.35
C PRO A 44 -1.59 25.26 -8.90
N GLU A 45 -2.34 26.24 -9.41
CA GLU A 45 -2.17 27.65 -9.07
C GLU A 45 -2.73 27.98 -7.69
N ASN A 46 -3.90 27.43 -7.33
CA ASN A 46 -4.54 27.69 -6.04
C ASN A 46 -3.83 26.97 -4.88
N ARG A 47 -3.19 25.83 -5.14
CA ARG A 47 -2.54 25.02 -4.09
C ARG A 47 -1.04 25.25 -3.95
N PHE A 48 -0.43 26.07 -4.81
CA PHE A 48 0.99 26.33 -4.74
C PHE A 48 1.31 27.44 -3.74
N HIS A 49 1.89 27.06 -2.61
CA HIS A 49 2.52 27.98 -1.67
C HIS A 49 3.94 27.52 -1.33
N ALA A 50 4.87 28.45 -1.17
CA ALA A 50 6.19 28.11 -0.65
C ALA A 50 6.04 27.60 0.79
N TRP A 51 6.73 26.52 1.15
CA TRP A 51 6.52 25.85 2.44
C TRP A 51 6.77 26.77 3.64
N ASP A 52 7.74 27.69 3.53
CA ASP A 52 8.03 28.67 4.59
C ASP A 52 6.86 29.63 4.88
N GLN A 53 6.10 29.95 3.85
CA GLN A 53 4.97 30.88 3.88
C GLN A 53 3.64 30.14 3.73
N SER A 54 3.66 28.81 3.88
CA SER A 54 2.48 27.98 3.76
C SER A 54 1.44 28.40 4.80
N PRO A 55 0.13 28.40 4.48
CA PRO A 55 -0.91 28.57 5.49
C PRO A 55 -0.88 27.47 6.55
N SER A 56 -0.41 26.26 6.20
CA SER A 56 -0.35 25.11 7.12
C SER A 56 0.85 25.18 8.08
N PRO A 57 0.65 25.07 9.41
CA PRO A 57 1.75 24.99 10.37
C PRO A 57 2.64 23.76 10.16
N ASP A 58 2.06 22.59 9.86
CA ASP A 58 2.80 21.34 9.68
C ASP A 58 3.83 21.42 8.54
N LEU A 59 3.49 22.15 7.46
CA LEU A 59 4.40 22.31 6.31
C LEU A 59 5.53 23.28 6.62
N ARG A 60 5.26 24.31 7.43
CA ARG A 60 6.31 25.20 7.95
C ARG A 60 7.27 24.47 8.87
N GLU A 61 6.74 23.61 9.75
CA GLU A 61 7.55 22.76 10.63
C GLU A 61 8.40 21.78 9.82
N ARG A 62 7.79 21.08 8.84
CA ARG A 62 8.53 20.18 7.95
C ARG A 62 9.62 20.90 7.17
N ALA A 63 9.36 22.12 6.69
CA ALA A 63 10.39 22.95 6.05
C ALA A 63 11.53 23.29 7.02
N ALA A 64 11.22 23.66 8.27
CA ALA A 64 12.24 23.93 9.29
C ALA A 64 13.10 22.68 9.58
N THR A 65 12.48 21.51 9.66
CA THR A 65 13.18 20.22 9.81
C THR A 65 14.12 19.95 8.64
N ILE A 66 13.67 20.16 7.40
CA ILE A 66 14.52 20.01 6.21
C ILE A 66 15.71 20.96 6.26
N ARG A 67 15.51 22.22 6.66
CA ARG A 67 16.62 23.19 6.78
C ARG A 67 17.67 22.76 7.79
N ALA A 68 17.22 22.18 8.91
CA ALA A 68 18.10 21.74 9.99
C ALA A 68 18.86 20.45 9.67
N LEU A 69 18.21 19.50 9.00
CA LEU A 69 18.76 18.15 8.80
C LEU A 69 19.41 17.94 7.43
N ALA A 70 18.82 18.49 6.37
CA ALA A 70 19.26 18.25 5.02
C ALA A 70 20.44 19.14 4.61
N ARG A 71 21.27 18.62 3.71
CA ARG A 71 22.44 19.32 3.18
C ARG A 71 22.24 19.66 1.71
N CYS A 72 22.69 20.85 1.32
CA CYS A 72 22.70 21.28 -0.06
C CYS A 72 23.64 20.39 -0.88
N PRO A 73 23.21 19.82 -2.01
CA PRO A 73 24.03 18.90 -2.79
C PRO A 73 25.24 19.57 -3.44
N VAL A 74 25.14 20.86 -3.77
CA VAL A 74 26.24 21.62 -4.39
C VAL A 74 27.29 22.07 -3.37
N THR A 75 26.85 22.52 -2.19
CA THR A 75 27.73 23.20 -1.22
C THR A 75 28.05 22.36 0.02
N GLY A 76 27.29 21.29 0.28
CA GLY A 76 27.37 20.48 1.50
C GLY A 76 26.93 21.20 2.78
N ARG A 77 26.43 22.44 2.68
CA ARG A 77 25.97 23.27 3.81
C ARG A 77 24.48 23.10 4.06
N GLU A 78 24.02 23.57 5.21
CA GLU A 78 22.60 23.66 5.58
C GLU A 78 21.75 24.39 4.52
N ILE A 79 20.49 24.00 4.40
CA ILE A 79 19.57 24.55 3.39
C ILE A 79 18.93 25.82 3.93
N ASN A 80 19.14 26.96 3.24
CA ASN A 80 18.56 28.25 3.61
C ASN A 80 17.75 28.91 2.48
N TYR A 81 17.72 28.30 1.28
CA TYR A 81 17.07 28.85 0.10
C TYR A 81 15.96 27.94 -0.42
N THR A 82 14.78 28.55 -0.58
CA THR A 82 13.57 27.91 -1.09
C THR A 82 13.47 28.08 -2.59
N CYS A 83 13.34 26.95 -3.29
CA CYS A 83 13.30 26.96 -4.74
C CYS A 83 12.02 27.65 -5.23
N PRO A 84 12.09 28.69 -6.09
CA PRO A 84 10.91 29.41 -6.55
C PRO A 84 10.00 28.56 -7.46
N LYS A 85 10.55 27.54 -8.13
CA LYS A 85 9.78 26.64 -9.02
C LYS A 85 8.95 25.61 -8.24
N SER A 86 9.55 24.98 -7.22
CA SER A 86 8.91 23.91 -6.45
C SER A 86 8.25 24.40 -5.16
N GLY A 87 8.67 25.55 -4.62
CA GLY A 87 8.22 26.08 -3.34
C GLY A 87 8.81 25.35 -2.12
N ILE A 88 9.79 24.48 -2.32
CA ILE A 88 10.40 23.64 -1.27
C ILE A 88 11.85 24.09 -1.00
N PRO A 89 12.31 24.11 0.26
CA PRO A 89 13.71 24.36 0.61
C PRO A 89 14.62 23.24 0.07
N THR A 90 15.55 23.58 -0.83
CA THR A 90 16.43 22.60 -1.48
C THR A 90 17.90 22.98 -1.53
N HIS A 91 18.24 24.27 -1.46
CA HIS A 91 19.62 24.75 -1.61
C HIS A 91 20.05 25.65 -0.47
N HIS A 92 21.36 25.85 -0.31
CA HIS A 92 21.88 26.78 0.70
C HIS A 92 21.60 28.25 0.31
N SER A 93 21.88 28.64 -0.93
CA SER A 93 21.74 30.01 -1.41
C SER A 93 21.19 30.06 -2.83
N ARG A 94 20.76 31.25 -3.26
CA ARG A 94 20.34 31.50 -4.64
C ARG A 94 21.45 31.16 -5.64
N GLU A 95 22.69 31.53 -5.34
CA GLU A 95 23.84 31.21 -6.20
C GLU A 95 24.06 29.69 -6.32
N ALA A 96 23.90 28.95 -5.22
CA ALA A 96 24.03 27.49 -5.25
C ALA A 96 22.91 26.86 -6.10
N TRP A 97 21.69 27.39 -6.02
CA TRP A 97 20.58 26.97 -6.87
C TRP A 97 20.80 27.31 -8.35
N GLU A 98 21.35 28.49 -8.66
CA GLU A 98 21.66 28.90 -10.03
C GLU A 98 22.79 28.06 -10.66
N LYS A 99 23.76 27.62 -9.84
CA LYS A 99 24.88 26.74 -10.25
C LYS A 99 24.46 25.28 -10.47
N ASP A 100 23.36 24.83 -9.87
CA ASP A 100 22.86 23.46 -10.01
C ASP A 100 22.13 23.25 -11.36
N LEU A 101 22.91 23.08 -12.43
CA LEU A 101 22.39 22.84 -13.78
C LEU A 101 21.66 21.50 -13.88
N GLU A 102 22.11 20.47 -13.15
CA GLU A 102 21.46 19.16 -13.14
C GLU A 102 20.04 19.28 -12.58
N TYR A 103 19.88 19.92 -11.42
CA TYR A 103 18.58 20.16 -10.83
C TYR A 103 17.67 20.96 -11.76
N GLN A 104 18.18 22.02 -12.39
CA GLN A 104 17.37 22.88 -13.26
C GLN A 104 16.95 22.25 -14.58
N GLN A 105 17.82 21.45 -15.20
CA GLN A 105 17.54 20.75 -16.46
C GLN A 105 16.74 19.48 -16.26
N SER A 106 16.84 18.87 -15.07
CA SER A 106 16.02 17.72 -14.71
C SER A 106 14.55 18.07 -14.53
N LYS A 107 13.71 17.02 -14.48
CA LYS A 107 12.28 17.13 -14.12
C LYS A 107 12.05 17.23 -12.60
N ARG A 108 13.11 17.24 -11.77
CA ARG A 108 12.99 17.28 -10.30
C ARG A 108 12.20 18.50 -9.78
N PRO A 109 12.40 19.73 -10.27
CA PRO A 109 11.65 20.89 -9.79
C PRO A 109 10.15 20.78 -10.05
N GLU A 110 9.76 20.16 -11.17
CA GLU A 110 8.35 19.92 -11.52
C GLU A 110 7.73 18.85 -10.62
N ILE A 111 8.46 17.76 -10.36
CA ILE A 111 8.00 16.70 -9.43
C ILE A 111 7.87 17.26 -8.02
N LEU A 112 8.84 18.03 -7.55
CA LEU A 112 8.78 18.68 -6.24
C LEU A 112 7.63 19.69 -6.15
N LYS A 113 7.32 20.40 -7.25
CA LYS A 113 6.10 21.21 -7.32
C LYS A 113 4.84 20.35 -7.13
N LYS A 114 4.78 19.14 -7.71
CA LYS A 114 3.68 18.18 -7.49
C LYS A 114 3.58 17.75 -6.02
N VAL A 115 4.70 17.43 -5.36
CA VAL A 115 4.72 17.14 -3.92
C VAL A 115 4.12 18.29 -3.14
N ASN A 116 4.54 19.52 -3.45
CA ASN A 116 4.08 20.72 -2.78
C ASN A 116 2.56 20.91 -2.89
N ILE A 117 2.01 20.86 -4.11
CA ILE A 117 0.57 21.07 -4.33
C ILE A 117 -0.28 19.94 -3.71
N TYR A 118 0.20 18.69 -3.72
CA TYR A 118 -0.52 17.57 -3.11
C TYR A 118 -0.57 17.68 -1.58
N GLU A 119 0.53 18.09 -0.95
CA GLU A 119 0.57 18.30 0.51
C GLU A 119 -0.33 19.47 0.95
N HIS A 120 -0.40 20.54 0.16
CA HIS A 120 -1.31 21.65 0.41
C HIS A 120 -2.77 21.26 0.16
N ASP A 121 -3.04 20.44 -0.86
CA ASP A 121 -4.40 19.97 -1.13
C ASP A 121 -4.96 19.16 0.04
N LEU A 122 -4.18 18.20 0.57
CA LEU A 122 -4.58 17.38 1.73
C LEU A 122 -4.85 18.22 3.00
N ARG A 123 -4.24 19.41 3.11
CA ARG A 123 -4.40 20.32 4.26
C ARG A 123 -5.28 21.54 3.96
N SER A 124 -5.86 21.61 2.77
CA SER A 124 -6.74 22.71 2.38
C SER A 124 -8.07 22.70 3.11
N GLY A 125 -8.48 21.56 3.66
CA GLY A 125 -9.78 21.39 4.33
C GLY A 125 -10.95 21.30 3.36
N ARG A 126 -10.70 21.16 2.05
CA ARG A 126 -11.75 20.92 1.05
C ARG A 126 -12.51 19.62 1.35
N PRO A 127 -13.75 19.44 0.86
CA PRO A 127 -14.37 18.13 0.88
C PRO A 127 -13.55 17.14 0.03
N PHE A 128 -13.36 15.93 0.57
CA PHE A 128 -12.69 14.82 -0.11
C PHE A 128 -13.70 13.73 -0.49
N PRO A 129 -14.56 13.94 -1.52
CA PRO A 129 -15.49 12.90 -1.98
C PRO A 129 -14.77 11.63 -2.46
N GLU A 130 -13.49 11.73 -2.81
CA GLU A 130 -12.66 10.59 -3.22
C GLU A 130 -12.37 9.59 -2.09
N PHE A 131 -12.55 9.98 -0.82
CA PHE A 131 -12.41 9.08 0.33
C PHE A 131 -13.71 8.34 0.69
N ASP A 132 -14.82 8.62 -0.01
CA ASP A 132 -16.04 7.83 0.11
C ASP A 132 -15.89 6.54 -0.69
N PHE A 133 -15.46 5.48 -0.01
CA PHE A 133 -15.16 4.20 -0.64
C PHE A 133 -16.40 3.33 -0.81
N PRO A 134 -16.51 2.62 -1.94
CA PRO A 134 -17.62 1.71 -2.19
C PRO A 134 -17.62 0.54 -1.19
N LEU A 135 -18.82 0.06 -0.88
CA LEU A 135 -19.06 -1.09 0.00
C LEU A 135 -18.97 -2.41 -0.81
N ASP A 136 -19.75 -3.40 -0.38
CA ASP A 136 -19.93 -4.66 -1.08
C ASP A 136 -20.48 -4.46 -2.50
N GLN A 137 -20.16 -5.41 -3.36
CA GLN A 137 -20.65 -5.46 -4.74
C GLN A 137 -21.56 -6.64 -4.97
N ASP A 138 -22.47 -6.46 -5.93
CA ASP A 138 -23.31 -7.56 -6.42
C ASP A 138 -22.44 -8.68 -7.00
N PHE A 139 -22.84 -9.93 -6.78
CA PHE A 139 -22.12 -11.12 -7.26
C PHE A 139 -21.86 -11.15 -8.77
N ASP A 140 -22.70 -10.47 -9.57
CA ASP A 140 -22.57 -10.42 -11.03
C ASP A 140 -21.48 -9.44 -11.51
N ARG A 141 -20.99 -8.54 -10.65
CA ARG A 141 -19.98 -7.54 -11.02
C ARG A 141 -18.58 -8.05 -10.74
N MET A 142 -17.78 -8.14 -11.79
CA MET A 142 -16.39 -8.58 -11.71
C MET A 142 -15.44 -7.40 -11.59
N VAL A 143 -14.45 -7.52 -10.70
CA VAL A 143 -13.39 -6.52 -10.52
C VAL A 143 -12.33 -6.69 -11.61
N ASN A 144 -11.98 -5.59 -12.28
CA ASN A 144 -10.88 -5.57 -13.24
C ASN A 144 -9.63 -4.98 -12.59
N LEU A 145 -8.53 -5.73 -12.59
CA LEU A 145 -7.28 -5.38 -11.91
C LEU A 145 -6.14 -5.00 -12.89
N THR A 146 -6.47 -4.57 -14.11
CA THR A 146 -5.44 -4.23 -15.12
C THR A 146 -4.74 -2.90 -14.81
N ASN A 147 -5.49 -1.88 -14.38
CA ASN A 147 -4.98 -0.55 -14.02
C ASN A 147 -5.90 0.11 -12.97
N TRP A 148 -5.45 1.22 -12.39
CA TRP A 148 -6.23 1.99 -11.41
C TRP A 148 -7.59 2.45 -11.95
N ASP A 149 -7.65 2.95 -13.19
CA ASP A 149 -8.89 3.50 -13.75
C ASP A 149 -9.98 2.44 -13.90
N LEU A 150 -9.65 1.26 -14.44
CA LEU A 150 -10.60 0.16 -14.58
C LEU A 150 -10.97 -0.43 -13.22
N PHE A 151 -10.03 -0.46 -12.27
CA PHE A 151 -10.33 -0.88 -10.90
C PHE A 151 -11.35 0.07 -10.26
N PHE A 152 -11.11 1.38 -10.30
CA PHE A 152 -12.04 2.37 -9.75
C PHE A 152 -13.41 2.34 -10.42
N TYR A 153 -13.44 2.19 -11.74
CA TYR A 153 -14.67 2.06 -12.50
C TYR A 153 -15.46 0.80 -12.11
N THR A 154 -14.81 -0.36 -12.14
CA THR A 154 -15.47 -1.64 -11.83
C THR A 154 -15.89 -1.72 -10.37
N ARG A 155 -15.12 -1.15 -9.43
CA ARG A 155 -15.44 -1.07 -8.01
C ARG A 155 -16.50 -0.02 -7.65
N GLY A 156 -16.81 0.90 -8.55
CA GLY A 156 -17.79 1.97 -8.30
C GLY A 156 -17.27 3.07 -7.37
N PHE A 157 -15.97 3.38 -7.45
CA PHE A 157 -15.40 4.53 -6.75
C PHE A 157 -15.91 5.85 -7.32
N TYR A 158 -15.67 6.94 -6.58
CA TYR A 158 -15.83 8.29 -7.10
C TYR A 158 -15.00 8.47 -8.39
N SER A 159 -15.51 9.21 -9.37
CA SER A 159 -14.79 9.50 -10.62
C SER A 159 -13.62 10.41 -10.28
N MET A 160 -12.42 9.87 -10.35
CA MET A 160 -11.19 10.61 -10.09
C MET A 160 -10.71 11.21 -11.40
N ASP A 161 -11.18 12.41 -11.72
CA ASP A 161 -10.85 13.08 -12.99
C ASP A 161 -9.54 13.89 -12.89
N THR A 162 -9.09 14.19 -11.67
CA THR A 162 -7.88 15.01 -11.42
C THR A 162 -6.73 14.20 -10.83
N GLU A 163 -5.49 14.61 -11.13
CA GLU A 163 -4.29 14.00 -10.54
C GLU A 163 -4.28 14.11 -9.00
N PHE A 164 -4.89 15.16 -8.44
CA PHE A 164 -5.01 15.38 -6.99
C PHE A 164 -5.79 14.25 -6.30
N GLN A 165 -6.97 13.93 -6.83
CA GLN A 165 -7.83 12.88 -6.30
C GLN A 165 -7.14 11.51 -6.38
N LEU A 166 -6.53 11.20 -7.54
CA LEU A 166 -5.78 9.96 -7.73
C LEU A 166 -4.61 9.84 -6.75
N ALA A 167 -3.82 10.91 -6.58
CA ALA A 167 -2.68 10.91 -5.67
C ALA A 167 -3.11 10.63 -4.22
N ALA A 168 -4.16 11.30 -3.75
CA ALA A 168 -4.65 11.14 -2.38
C ALA A 168 -5.13 9.70 -2.09
N VAL A 169 -5.91 9.12 -3.01
CA VAL A 169 -6.52 7.80 -2.80
C VAL A 169 -5.55 6.65 -3.04
N THR A 170 -4.76 6.71 -4.11
CA THR A 170 -3.84 5.62 -4.47
C THR A 170 -2.76 5.40 -3.41
N LYS A 171 -2.30 6.44 -2.71
CA LYS A 171 -1.34 6.28 -1.60
C LYS A 171 -1.87 5.33 -0.51
N MET A 172 -3.15 5.44 -0.16
CA MET A 172 -3.75 4.60 0.88
C MET A 172 -4.14 3.22 0.35
N LEU A 173 -4.76 3.17 -0.84
CA LEU A 173 -5.24 1.91 -1.42
C LEU A 173 -4.12 1.04 -1.98
N SER A 174 -2.94 1.59 -2.24
CA SER A 174 -1.83 0.84 -2.83
C SER A 174 -1.50 -0.41 -2.01
N TYR A 175 -1.52 -0.37 -0.68
CA TYR A 175 -1.25 -1.55 0.15
C TYR A 175 -2.30 -2.67 -0.01
N PRO A 176 -3.59 -2.47 0.34
CA PRO A 176 -4.60 -3.53 0.19
C PRO A 176 -4.80 -3.97 -1.26
N VAL A 177 -4.74 -3.05 -2.23
CA VAL A 177 -4.99 -3.39 -3.64
C VAL A 177 -3.79 -4.14 -4.24
N THR A 178 -2.55 -3.89 -3.79
CA THR A 178 -1.39 -4.71 -4.19
C THR A 178 -1.52 -6.14 -3.69
N ILE A 179 -1.98 -6.34 -2.45
CA ILE A 179 -2.24 -7.69 -1.92
C ILE A 179 -3.33 -8.38 -2.74
N GLY A 180 -4.44 -7.67 -2.98
CA GLY A 180 -5.54 -8.18 -3.79
C GLY A 180 -5.11 -8.50 -5.22
N SER A 181 -4.29 -7.66 -5.86
CA SER A 181 -3.85 -7.86 -7.24
C SER A 181 -3.01 -9.11 -7.43
N VAL A 182 -2.22 -9.49 -6.43
CA VAL A 182 -1.43 -10.73 -6.43
C VAL A 182 -2.33 -11.96 -6.24
N LEU A 183 -3.23 -11.89 -5.26
CA LEU A 183 -4.06 -13.01 -4.84
C LEU A 183 -5.21 -13.32 -5.80
N HIS A 184 -5.79 -12.29 -6.43
CA HIS A 184 -7.00 -12.41 -7.23
C HIS A 184 -6.79 -13.32 -8.46
N GLN A 185 -7.85 -14.04 -8.86
CA GLN A 185 -7.82 -14.95 -10.01
C GLN A 185 -7.48 -14.24 -11.34
N PHE A 186 -7.94 -12.99 -11.52
CA PHE A 186 -7.64 -12.13 -12.67
C PHE A 186 -6.49 -11.15 -12.38
N SER A 187 -5.47 -11.66 -11.69
CA SER A 187 -4.24 -10.89 -11.45
C SER A 187 -3.64 -10.35 -12.75
N PRO A 188 -3.13 -9.10 -12.78
CA PRO A 188 -2.44 -8.57 -13.95
C PRO A 188 -1.10 -9.27 -14.23
N TYR A 189 -0.57 -10.03 -13.28
CA TYR A 189 0.72 -10.69 -13.39
C TYR A 189 0.59 -12.07 -14.07
N SER A 190 1.13 -12.17 -15.29
CA SER A 190 1.14 -13.40 -16.08
C SER A 190 2.36 -14.29 -15.78
N LEU A 191 2.30 -15.55 -16.23
CA LEU A 191 3.39 -16.52 -16.14
C LEU A 191 4.55 -16.18 -17.11
N ASN A 192 5.79 -16.39 -16.67
CA ASN A 192 7.02 -16.33 -17.48
C ASN A 192 6.91 -17.30 -18.68
N PRO A 193 7.26 -16.89 -19.93
CA PRO A 193 8.05 -15.71 -20.33
C PRO A 193 7.26 -14.45 -20.65
N LYS A 194 5.92 -14.50 -20.63
CA LYS A 194 5.10 -13.32 -20.96
C LYS A 194 4.89 -12.40 -19.76
N GLY A 195 5.13 -12.87 -18.54
CA GLY A 195 5.02 -12.08 -17.33
C GLY A 195 6.05 -12.45 -16.26
N PRO A 196 5.98 -11.82 -15.09
CA PRO A 196 7.03 -11.87 -14.06
C PRO A 196 6.92 -13.08 -13.12
N VAL A 197 5.79 -13.80 -13.13
CA VAL A 197 5.54 -14.92 -12.20
C VAL A 197 6.29 -16.15 -12.68
N THR A 198 7.08 -16.77 -11.79
CA THR A 198 7.81 -18.01 -12.09
C THR A 198 6.89 -19.23 -11.94
N LEU A 199 7.36 -20.41 -12.36
CA LEU A 199 6.60 -21.66 -12.19
C LEU A 199 6.35 -22.00 -10.71
N GLU A 200 7.31 -21.70 -9.83
CA GLU A 200 7.14 -21.86 -8.38
C GLU A 200 6.21 -20.79 -7.77
N GLY A 201 6.24 -19.58 -8.35
CA GLY A 201 5.25 -18.52 -8.12
C GLY A 201 3.83 -18.99 -8.37
N LEU A 202 3.60 -19.56 -9.56
CA LEU A 202 2.30 -20.05 -9.95
C LEU A 202 1.79 -21.16 -9.02
N LYS A 203 2.64 -22.12 -8.62
CA LYS A 203 2.26 -23.18 -7.67
C LYS A 203 1.81 -22.59 -6.33
N SER A 204 2.53 -21.60 -5.81
CA SER A 204 2.22 -20.97 -4.52
C SER A 204 0.94 -20.14 -4.59
N LEU A 205 0.77 -19.36 -5.66
CA LEU A 205 -0.45 -18.57 -5.89
C LEU A 205 -1.66 -19.46 -6.18
N ALA A 206 -1.50 -20.56 -6.90
CA ALA A 206 -2.57 -21.52 -7.15
C ALA A 206 -3.06 -22.18 -5.86
N ALA A 207 -2.14 -22.51 -4.93
CA ALA A 207 -2.49 -23.05 -3.62
C ALA A 207 -3.33 -22.04 -2.80
N LEU A 208 -2.94 -20.77 -2.75
CA LEU A 208 -3.71 -19.72 -2.07
C LEU A 208 -5.06 -19.46 -2.74
N ARG A 209 -5.09 -19.38 -4.08
CA ARG A 209 -6.33 -19.19 -4.86
C ARG A 209 -7.30 -20.36 -4.69
N TYR A 210 -6.79 -21.56 -4.45
CA TYR A 210 -7.61 -22.72 -4.17
C TYR A 210 -8.49 -22.53 -2.93
N THR A 211 -7.90 -21.97 -1.86
CA THR A 211 -8.60 -21.63 -0.61
C THR A 211 -9.50 -20.41 -0.77
N LEU A 212 -9.08 -19.43 -1.58
CA LEU A 212 -9.82 -18.17 -1.77
C LEU A 212 -11.14 -18.30 -2.55
N TYR A 213 -11.26 -19.31 -3.43
CA TYR A 213 -12.43 -19.50 -4.29
C TYR A 213 -13.03 -20.90 -4.13
N PRO A 214 -13.67 -21.21 -2.99
CA PRO A 214 -14.14 -22.56 -2.68
C PRO A 214 -15.30 -23.02 -3.58
N GLU A 215 -16.21 -22.13 -3.99
CA GLU A 215 -17.39 -22.51 -4.78
C GLU A 215 -17.05 -22.90 -6.24
N GLN A 216 -16.00 -22.31 -6.82
CA GLN A 216 -15.42 -22.79 -8.08
C GLN A 216 -14.78 -24.18 -7.90
N ASN A 217 -14.24 -24.44 -6.71
CA ASN A 217 -13.54 -25.66 -6.33
C ASN A 217 -14.46 -26.61 -5.55
N ARG A 218 -15.57 -27.06 -6.18
CA ARG A 218 -16.63 -27.97 -5.67
C ARG A 218 -16.18 -29.25 -4.91
N ARG A 219 -14.89 -29.53 -4.73
CA ARG A 219 -14.32 -30.74 -4.13
C ARG A 219 -13.86 -30.62 -2.67
N VAL A 220 -13.71 -29.42 -2.09
CA VAL A 220 -13.16 -29.26 -0.71
C VAL A 220 -14.12 -28.44 0.15
N THR A 221 -15.16 -29.10 0.66
CA THR A 221 -16.28 -28.44 1.34
C THR A 221 -16.28 -28.60 2.86
N SER A 222 -15.26 -29.19 3.50
CA SER A 222 -15.39 -29.53 4.94
C SER A 222 -14.22 -29.20 5.88
N ILE A 223 -12.97 -29.05 5.42
CA ILE A 223 -11.83 -28.87 6.37
C ILE A 223 -11.22 -27.47 6.31
N THR A 224 -11.04 -26.88 5.13
CA THR A 224 -10.45 -25.53 4.98
C THR A 224 -11.48 -24.39 5.03
N LYS A 225 -12.79 -24.69 5.06
CA LYS A 225 -13.85 -23.65 5.06
C LYS A 225 -13.85 -22.74 6.30
N ASN A 226 -13.17 -23.13 7.39
CA ASN A 226 -13.22 -22.40 8.66
C ASN A 226 -11.92 -21.69 9.05
N SER A 227 -10.80 -21.92 8.35
CA SER A 227 -9.55 -21.23 8.68
C SER A 227 -9.49 -19.91 7.92
N PRO A 228 -9.34 -18.77 8.62
CA PRO A 228 -9.20 -17.49 7.95
C PRO A 228 -7.87 -17.43 7.18
N LEU A 229 -7.87 -16.65 6.10
CA LEU A 229 -6.63 -16.28 5.41
C LEU A 229 -5.83 -15.35 6.31
N ARG A 230 -4.62 -15.77 6.70
CA ARG A 230 -3.71 -14.97 7.52
C ARG A 230 -2.71 -14.23 6.62
N ILE A 231 -2.81 -12.91 6.61
CA ILE A 231 -1.90 -12.04 5.86
C ILE A 231 -0.96 -11.38 6.86
N PHE A 232 0.31 -11.75 6.80
CA PHE A 232 1.36 -11.19 7.65
C PHE A 232 2.02 -10.00 6.96
N ILE A 233 1.89 -8.82 7.54
CA ILE A 233 2.56 -7.60 7.08
C ILE A 233 3.73 -7.34 8.02
N LEU A 234 4.93 -7.65 7.54
CA LEU A 234 6.16 -7.52 8.33
C LEU A 234 6.78 -6.13 8.18
N GLY A 235 7.32 -5.61 9.28
CA GLY A 235 7.87 -4.25 9.33
C GLY A 235 6.79 -3.17 9.17
N ALA A 236 5.55 -3.48 9.58
CA ALA A 236 4.41 -2.59 9.36
C ALA A 236 4.58 -1.25 10.11
N ARG A 237 4.44 -0.14 9.39
CA ARG A 237 4.50 1.24 9.88
C ARG A 237 3.24 1.98 9.45
N ALA A 238 3.30 2.62 8.28
CA ALA A 238 2.19 3.38 7.71
C ALA A 238 0.98 2.47 7.45
N GLU A 239 1.21 1.22 7.09
CA GLU A 239 0.22 0.18 6.80
C GLU A 239 -0.69 -0.10 8.00
N ALA A 240 -0.11 -0.15 9.19
CA ALA A 240 -0.80 -0.45 10.44
C ALA A 240 -1.64 0.73 10.94
N GLN A 241 -1.32 1.95 10.50
CA GLN A 241 -2.04 3.18 10.84
C GLN A 241 -3.23 3.48 9.90
N LEU A 242 -3.37 2.74 8.80
CA LEU A 242 -4.47 2.93 7.86
C LEU A 242 -5.82 2.62 8.52
N PRO A 243 -6.87 3.40 8.23
CA PRO A 243 -8.21 3.11 8.73
C PRO A 243 -8.74 1.75 8.27
N GLY A 244 -9.57 1.12 9.11
CA GLY A 244 -10.13 -0.20 8.80
C GLY A 244 -10.95 -0.26 7.51
N HIS A 245 -11.62 0.82 7.12
CA HIS A 245 -12.39 0.89 5.87
C HIS A 245 -11.51 0.85 4.60
N VAL A 246 -10.23 1.23 4.70
CA VAL A 246 -9.26 1.12 3.59
C VAL A 246 -8.92 -0.35 3.37
N TRP A 247 -8.57 -1.07 4.45
CA TRP A 247 -8.32 -2.51 4.41
C TRP A 247 -9.56 -3.33 4.07
N LYS A 248 -10.76 -2.83 4.39
CA LYS A 248 -12.02 -3.47 3.98
C LYS A 248 -12.15 -3.55 2.45
N GLN A 249 -11.49 -2.68 1.68
CA GLN A 249 -11.44 -2.82 0.22
C GLN A 249 -10.76 -4.11 -0.25
N LEU A 250 -9.81 -4.65 0.53
CA LEU A 250 -9.26 -5.98 0.29
C LEU A 250 -10.31 -7.07 0.51
N GLN A 251 -11.01 -7.02 1.65
CA GLN A 251 -12.09 -7.96 1.97
C GLN A 251 -13.21 -7.95 0.91
N PHE A 252 -13.58 -6.78 0.39
CA PHE A 252 -14.61 -6.66 -0.65
C PHE A 252 -14.22 -7.30 -1.99
N MET A 253 -12.94 -7.56 -2.25
CA MET A 253 -12.50 -8.33 -3.42
C MET A 253 -12.68 -9.85 -3.22
N PHE A 254 -12.90 -10.31 -1.98
CA PHE A 254 -13.04 -11.72 -1.62
C PHE A 254 -14.16 -11.90 -0.58
N PRO A 255 -15.44 -11.78 -1.00
CA PRO A 255 -16.57 -11.74 -0.06
C PRO A 255 -16.82 -13.04 0.71
N GLU A 256 -16.34 -14.18 0.21
CA GLU A 256 -16.59 -15.51 0.79
C GLU A 256 -15.57 -15.93 1.85
N THR A 257 -14.46 -15.20 2.00
CA THR A 257 -13.35 -15.60 2.86
C THR A 257 -13.19 -14.68 4.05
N ASN A 258 -12.91 -15.26 5.22
CA ASN A 258 -12.52 -14.48 6.39
C ASN A 258 -11.02 -14.19 6.34
N MET A 259 -10.64 -12.98 6.74
CA MET A 259 -9.25 -12.51 6.70
C MET A 259 -8.77 -12.00 8.06
N GLU A 260 -7.54 -12.36 8.39
CA GLU A 260 -6.81 -11.84 9.55
C GLU A 260 -5.56 -11.13 9.06
N LEU A 261 -5.45 -9.82 9.35
CA LEU A 261 -4.25 -9.05 9.04
C LEU A 261 -3.36 -9.00 10.28
N HIS A 262 -2.19 -9.64 10.18
CA HIS A 262 -1.17 -9.66 11.22
C HIS A 262 -0.14 -8.59 10.93
N PHE A 263 -0.20 -7.47 11.63
CA PHE A 263 0.82 -6.42 11.55
C PHE A 263 1.95 -6.76 12.52
N VAL A 264 3.17 -6.98 12.01
CA VAL A 264 4.31 -7.40 12.83
C VAL A 264 5.42 -6.36 12.76
N GLY A 265 5.84 -5.87 13.91
CA GLY A 265 6.99 -5.00 14.07
C GLY A 265 6.87 -4.06 15.27
N PRO A 266 8.01 -3.52 15.76
CA PRO A 266 8.03 -2.61 16.92
C PRO A 266 7.22 -1.33 16.71
N GLU A 267 7.09 -0.86 15.46
CA GLU A 267 6.44 0.40 15.10
C GLU A 267 4.99 0.23 14.61
N CYS A 268 4.42 -0.97 14.74
CA CYS A 268 3.09 -1.26 14.17
C CYS A 268 1.94 -0.60 14.95
N HIS A 269 2.10 -0.35 16.25
CA HIS A 269 1.03 0.17 17.09
C HIS A 269 1.42 1.49 17.76
N TYR A 270 0.88 2.59 17.22
CA TYR A 270 1.08 3.94 17.74
C TYR A 270 -0.13 4.39 18.57
N ASP A 271 0.09 4.66 19.86
CA ASP A 271 -0.96 5.21 20.73
C ASP A 271 -1.00 6.74 20.60
N ARG A 272 -2.05 7.25 19.93
CA ARG A 272 -2.24 8.69 19.70
C ARG A 272 -2.41 9.48 21.00
N SER A 273 -2.86 8.85 22.09
CA SER A 273 -3.07 9.53 23.37
C SER A 273 -1.75 9.81 24.09
N LYS A 274 -0.83 8.84 24.04
CA LYS A 274 0.50 8.92 24.65
C LYS A 274 1.56 9.49 23.70
N ARG A 275 1.25 9.54 22.40
CA ARG A 275 2.17 9.91 21.31
C ARG A 275 3.42 9.01 21.22
N GLU A 276 3.29 7.76 21.64
CA GLU A 276 4.39 6.80 21.71
C GLU A 276 3.98 5.46 21.07
N TYR A 277 4.98 4.72 20.56
CA TYR A 277 4.79 3.34 20.12
C TYR A 277 4.67 2.44 21.36
N VAL A 278 3.63 1.62 21.37
CA VAL A 278 3.34 0.75 22.52
C VAL A 278 3.91 -0.63 22.26
N HIS A 279 4.77 -1.08 23.16
CA HIS A 279 5.23 -2.46 23.21
C HIS A 279 4.35 -3.26 24.17
N SER A 280 3.84 -4.39 23.69
CA SER A 280 2.99 -5.33 24.41
C SER A 280 3.46 -6.75 24.11
N SER A 281 3.63 -7.55 25.16
CA SER A 281 3.99 -8.97 25.03
C SER A 281 2.86 -9.81 24.45
N SER A 282 1.61 -9.38 24.63
CA SER A 282 0.44 -10.05 24.05
C SER A 282 -0.05 -9.32 22.79
N PRO A 283 -0.52 -10.05 21.77
CA PRO A 283 -1.03 -9.44 20.55
C PRO A 283 -2.29 -8.63 20.83
N ILE A 284 -2.39 -7.45 20.23
CA ILE A 284 -3.56 -6.57 20.35
C ILE A 284 -4.51 -6.90 19.19
N VAL A 285 -5.71 -7.40 19.51
CA VAL A 285 -6.70 -7.78 18.50
C VAL A 285 -7.76 -6.69 18.36
N ARG A 286 -7.97 -6.20 17.15
CA ARG A 286 -9.02 -5.25 16.79
C ARG A 286 -9.88 -5.83 15.67
N ARG A 287 -11.13 -6.19 16.01
CA ARG A 287 -12.11 -6.63 15.01
C ARG A 287 -12.69 -5.41 14.29
N VAL A 288 -12.59 -5.40 12.96
CA VAL A 288 -13.19 -4.36 12.12
C VAL A 288 -14.61 -4.77 11.74
N ASP A 289 -14.78 -6.03 11.39
CA ASP A 289 -16.05 -6.66 11.03
C ASP A 289 -16.04 -8.15 11.42
N GLU A 290 -17.11 -8.87 11.13
CA GLU A 290 -17.17 -10.34 11.32
C GLU A 290 -16.20 -11.09 10.40
N THR A 291 -15.91 -10.53 9.22
CA THR A 291 -15.04 -11.14 8.20
C THR A 291 -13.59 -10.66 8.26
N LEU A 292 -13.30 -9.53 8.93
CA LEU A 292 -11.97 -8.91 8.94
C LEU A 292 -11.53 -8.55 10.37
N SER A 293 -10.38 -9.08 10.78
CA SER A 293 -9.74 -8.72 12.05
C SER A 293 -8.29 -8.29 11.88
N PHE A 294 -7.85 -7.35 12.71
CA PHE A 294 -6.46 -6.89 12.80
C PHE A 294 -5.82 -7.43 14.06
N VAL A 295 -4.60 -7.92 13.92
CA VAL A 295 -3.79 -8.44 15.02
C VAL A 295 -2.44 -7.72 14.98
N TYR A 296 -2.13 -6.96 16.01
CA TYR A 296 -0.88 -6.21 16.13
C TYR A 296 0.11 -6.96 17.01
N HIS A 297 1.29 -7.24 16.45
CA HIS A 297 2.43 -7.91 17.08
C HIS A 297 3.57 -6.90 17.19
N THR A 298 3.84 -6.43 18.40
CA THR A 298 4.70 -5.25 18.65
C THR A 298 6.19 -5.58 18.79
N ASP A 299 6.60 -6.79 18.40
CA ASP A 299 7.98 -7.25 18.45
C ASP A 299 8.41 -7.73 17.05
N TYR A 300 9.68 -8.11 16.90
CA TYR A 300 10.20 -8.62 15.64
C TYR A 300 9.66 -10.01 15.31
N PHE A 301 9.53 -10.30 14.01
CA PHE A 301 9.00 -11.56 13.52
C PHE A 301 9.76 -12.80 14.03
N HIS A 302 11.09 -12.74 14.10
CA HIS A 302 11.90 -13.87 14.55
C HIS A 302 11.62 -14.24 16.01
N VAL A 303 11.21 -13.30 16.87
CA VAL A 303 10.85 -13.58 18.28
C VAL A 303 9.61 -14.46 18.34
N TYR A 304 8.56 -14.08 17.61
CA TYR A 304 7.31 -14.86 17.54
C TYR A 304 7.47 -16.19 16.81
N HIS A 305 8.36 -16.25 15.80
CA HIS A 305 8.70 -17.48 15.12
C HIS A 305 9.44 -18.46 16.04
N GLU A 306 10.45 -17.99 16.79
CA GLU A 306 11.17 -18.79 17.79
C GLU A 306 10.25 -19.26 18.93
N ALA A 307 9.28 -18.42 19.34
CA ALA A 307 8.25 -18.75 20.33
C ALA A 307 7.18 -19.74 19.81
N GLN A 308 7.16 -20.02 18.50
CA GLN A 308 6.14 -20.84 17.82
C GLN A 308 4.71 -20.29 17.90
N ASP A 309 4.54 -18.99 18.14
CA ASP A 309 3.22 -18.35 18.31
C ASP A 309 2.38 -18.38 17.02
N PHE A 310 3.03 -18.43 15.86
CA PHE A 310 2.37 -18.50 14.55
C PHE A 310 2.20 -19.92 14.03
N PHE A 311 2.77 -20.93 14.70
CA PHE A 311 2.74 -22.31 14.25
C PHE A 311 1.34 -22.93 14.45
N PRO A 312 0.85 -23.77 13.51
CA PRO A 312 1.48 -24.18 12.24
C PRO A 312 1.37 -23.12 11.14
N TYR A 313 2.42 -23.00 10.32
CA TYR A 313 2.34 -22.27 9.05
C TYR A 313 1.69 -23.15 7.98
N ASP A 314 0.73 -22.60 7.26
CA ASP A 314 0.06 -23.26 6.14
C ASP A 314 0.20 -22.41 4.87
N PRO A 315 0.99 -22.86 3.87
CA PRO A 315 1.14 -22.17 2.59
C PRO A 315 -0.15 -22.02 1.76
N TYR A 316 -1.26 -22.65 2.16
CA TYR A 316 -2.57 -22.51 1.53
C TYR A 316 -3.42 -21.38 2.14
N THR A 317 -3.09 -20.91 3.35
CA THR A 317 -3.83 -19.84 4.05
C THR A 317 -2.95 -18.68 4.51
N ASP A 318 -1.63 -18.85 4.52
CA ASP A 318 -0.69 -17.87 5.04
C ASP A 318 0.16 -17.25 3.94
N ILE A 319 0.27 -15.93 3.98
CA ILE A 319 1.07 -15.15 3.05
C ILE A 319 1.76 -13.98 3.76
N PHE A 320 2.97 -13.66 3.34
CA PHE A 320 3.78 -12.59 3.92
C PHE A 320 3.97 -11.45 2.92
N PHE A 321 3.81 -10.22 3.40
CA PHE A 321 4.10 -8.99 2.67
C PHE A 321 5.07 -8.13 3.46
N CYS A 322 6.15 -7.71 2.81
CA CYS A 322 7.12 -6.77 3.34
C CYS A 322 7.06 -5.51 2.48
N PHE A 323 6.44 -4.44 2.99
CA PHE A 323 6.39 -3.19 2.26
C PHE A 323 7.63 -2.37 2.56
N HIS A 324 8.39 -2.02 1.51
CA HIS A 324 9.64 -1.23 1.61
C HIS A 324 10.61 -1.69 2.71
N PRO A 325 10.97 -2.99 2.80
CA PRO A 325 11.75 -3.48 3.93
C PRO A 325 13.20 -2.97 3.91
N GLY A 326 13.73 -2.61 2.73
CA GLY A 326 15.11 -2.15 2.56
C GLY A 326 16.10 -3.22 2.96
N PHE A 327 16.06 -4.41 2.34
CA PHE A 327 16.94 -5.52 2.70
C PHE A 327 18.42 -5.21 2.49
N ALA A 328 18.75 -4.41 1.48
CA ALA A 328 20.10 -3.97 1.17
C ALA A 328 20.49 -2.67 1.88
N ALA A 329 19.56 -1.96 2.53
CA ALA A 329 19.83 -0.68 3.16
C ALA A 329 20.73 -0.88 4.41
N PRO A 330 21.79 -0.07 4.60
CA PRO A 330 22.78 -0.29 5.66
C PRO A 330 22.20 -0.36 7.08
N GLU A 331 21.17 0.43 7.35
CA GLU A 331 20.55 0.54 8.68
C GLU A 331 19.69 -0.67 9.04
N SER A 332 19.03 -1.28 8.05
CA SER A 332 18.04 -2.36 8.24
C SER A 332 18.57 -3.74 7.83
N ARG A 333 19.68 -3.80 7.09
CA ARG A 333 20.27 -5.03 6.57
C ARG A 333 20.55 -6.06 7.67
N GLU A 334 21.11 -5.64 8.80
CA GLU A 334 21.46 -6.56 9.88
C GLU A 334 20.22 -7.23 10.49
N ASN A 335 19.16 -6.44 10.75
CA ASN A 335 17.92 -6.91 11.35
C ASN A 335 17.14 -7.86 10.42
N TRP A 336 17.11 -7.56 9.12
CA TRP A 336 16.38 -8.39 8.15
C TRP A 336 17.18 -9.61 7.71
N MET A 337 18.43 -9.42 7.31
CA MET A 337 19.23 -10.48 6.69
C MET A 337 19.75 -11.50 7.69
N GLY A 338 19.59 -11.31 9.01
CA GLY A 338 19.89 -12.31 10.03
C GLY A 338 18.74 -13.30 10.25
N LYS A 339 18.39 -13.51 11.53
CA LYS A 339 17.37 -14.46 11.98
C LYS A 339 15.99 -14.26 11.33
N THR A 340 15.62 -13.02 11.00
CA THR A 340 14.31 -12.70 10.42
C THR A 340 14.13 -13.37 9.05
N MET A 341 15.15 -13.32 8.19
CA MET A 341 15.08 -13.95 6.87
C MET A 341 15.12 -15.49 6.98
N GLU A 342 15.94 -16.04 7.89
CA GLU A 342 15.97 -17.49 8.14
C GLU A 342 14.60 -18.00 8.59
N ALA A 343 13.96 -17.31 9.54
CA ALA A 343 12.60 -17.59 9.98
C ALA A 343 11.57 -17.51 8.84
N LEU A 344 11.69 -16.50 7.97
CA LEU A 344 10.81 -16.32 6.81
C LEU A 344 10.94 -17.49 5.83
N LEU A 345 12.16 -17.94 5.54
CA LEU A 345 12.40 -19.07 4.65
C LEU A 345 11.89 -20.39 5.24
N ASP A 346 12.02 -20.58 6.56
CA ASP A 346 11.50 -21.78 7.22
C ASP A 346 9.98 -21.93 7.10
N THR A 347 9.23 -20.81 7.05
CA THR A 347 7.77 -20.84 6.87
C THR A 347 7.32 -21.54 5.58
N LYS A 348 8.15 -21.52 4.52
CA LYS A 348 7.83 -22.03 3.17
C LYS A 348 6.57 -21.41 2.54
N CYS A 349 6.08 -20.31 3.12
CA CYS A 349 4.97 -19.53 2.61
C CYS A 349 5.45 -18.54 1.54
N ALA A 350 4.52 -18.00 0.77
CA ALA A 350 4.85 -16.98 -0.21
C ALA A 350 5.18 -15.66 0.50
N VAL A 351 6.33 -15.06 0.15
CA VAL A 351 6.76 -13.75 0.65
C VAL A 351 6.83 -12.79 -0.53
N PHE A 352 6.13 -11.66 -0.42
CA PHE A 352 6.16 -10.57 -1.40
C PHE A 352 6.81 -9.34 -0.79
N THR A 353 7.67 -8.68 -1.56
CA THR A 353 8.36 -7.45 -1.14
C THR A 353 8.10 -6.33 -2.13
N THR A 354 8.01 -5.09 -1.64
CA THR A 354 7.85 -3.89 -2.49
C THR A 354 9.03 -2.93 -2.34
N GLY A 355 9.23 -2.10 -3.37
CA GLY A 355 10.28 -1.08 -3.41
C GLY A 355 9.76 0.27 -3.92
N PHE A 356 10.50 1.33 -3.60
CA PHE A 356 10.25 2.68 -4.10
C PHE A 356 10.69 2.83 -5.56
N ASN A 357 11.86 2.29 -5.88
CA ASN A 357 12.48 2.37 -7.20
C ASN A 357 12.91 0.98 -7.67
N GLU A 358 13.08 0.83 -8.99
CA GLU A 358 13.52 -0.41 -9.60
C GLU A 358 14.92 -0.83 -9.12
N LEU A 359 15.84 0.14 -9.03
CA LEU A 359 17.22 -0.09 -8.59
C LEU A 359 17.30 -0.54 -7.14
N ASP A 360 16.45 0.01 -6.28
CA ASP A 360 16.42 -0.35 -4.85
C ASP A 360 15.91 -1.78 -4.68
N LEU A 361 14.81 -2.10 -5.35
CA LEU A 361 14.25 -3.45 -5.30
C LEU A 361 15.21 -4.50 -5.89
N LYS A 362 15.88 -4.18 -7.00
CA LYS A 362 16.88 -5.09 -7.60
C LYS A 362 18.02 -5.37 -6.63
N ARG A 363 18.57 -4.33 -5.99
CA ARG A 363 19.62 -4.50 -4.96
C ARG A 363 19.15 -5.33 -3.77
N ASP A 364 17.92 -5.11 -3.32
CA ASP A 364 17.31 -5.91 -2.24
C ASP A 364 17.22 -7.39 -2.63
N VAL A 365 16.69 -7.69 -3.81
CA VAL A 365 16.54 -9.07 -4.31
C VAL A 365 17.90 -9.72 -4.54
N GLU A 366 18.87 -9.01 -5.13
CA GLU A 366 20.23 -9.50 -5.33
C GLU A 366 20.91 -9.85 -4.00
N THR A 367 20.76 -8.99 -2.98
CA THR A 367 21.30 -9.23 -1.64
C THR A 367 20.70 -10.47 -0.99
N VAL A 368 19.40 -10.69 -1.19
CA VAL A 368 18.69 -11.87 -0.69
C VAL A 368 19.15 -13.14 -1.42
N VAL A 369 19.28 -13.10 -2.74
CA VAL A 369 19.72 -14.22 -3.56
C VAL A 369 21.20 -14.56 -3.30
N GLU A 370 22.06 -13.56 -3.11
CA GLU A 370 23.49 -13.76 -2.80
C GLU A 370 23.67 -14.52 -1.48
N LYS A 371 22.91 -14.17 -0.45
CA LYS A 371 23.03 -14.80 0.87
C LYS A 371 22.29 -16.14 0.97
N TYR A 372 21.06 -16.23 0.44
CA TYR A 372 20.15 -17.36 0.67
C TYR A 372 19.73 -18.12 -0.59
N GLY A 373 20.34 -17.88 -1.75
CA GLY A 373 19.91 -18.47 -3.04
C GLY A 373 19.89 -20.01 -3.09
N LYS A 374 20.60 -20.69 -2.18
CA LYS A 374 20.54 -22.17 -2.06
C LYS A 374 19.22 -22.65 -1.46
N GLU A 375 18.61 -21.87 -0.58
CA GLU A 375 17.40 -22.22 0.20
C GLU A 375 16.16 -21.45 -0.28
N LEU A 376 16.30 -20.60 -1.30
CA LEU A 376 15.26 -19.72 -1.78
C LEU A 376 14.82 -20.08 -3.21
N ASP A 377 13.51 -20.07 -3.44
CA ASP A 377 12.90 -20.08 -4.76
C ASP A 377 12.30 -18.69 -5.06
N MET A 378 12.63 -18.11 -6.20
CA MET A 378 11.97 -16.90 -6.68
C MET A 378 10.55 -17.23 -7.13
N LEU A 379 9.57 -16.49 -6.63
CA LEU A 379 8.16 -16.59 -7.03
C LEU A 379 7.80 -15.60 -8.14
N MET A 380 8.41 -14.42 -8.08
CA MET A 380 8.14 -13.33 -9.01
C MET A 380 9.38 -12.47 -9.16
N GLU A 381 9.80 -12.27 -10.40
CA GLU A 381 10.90 -11.39 -10.74
C GLU A 381 10.53 -9.91 -10.47
N PRO A 382 11.52 -9.03 -10.21
CA PRO A 382 11.26 -7.61 -10.00
C PRO A 382 10.46 -7.00 -11.15
N VAL A 383 9.28 -6.47 -10.85
CA VAL A 383 8.35 -5.91 -11.84
C VAL A 383 7.70 -4.65 -11.30
N HIS A 384 7.25 -3.79 -12.21
CA HIS A 384 6.42 -2.64 -11.86
C HIS A 384 5.08 -3.10 -11.27
N ASN A 385 4.69 -2.49 -10.15
CA ASN A 385 3.40 -2.74 -9.51
C ASN A 385 2.29 -1.99 -10.26
N ALA A 386 1.26 -2.71 -10.73
CA ALA A 386 0.11 -2.10 -11.41
C ALA A 386 -0.65 -1.14 -10.49
N PHE A 387 -0.56 -1.33 -9.17
CA PHE A 387 -1.26 -0.56 -8.13
C PHE A 387 -0.29 0.22 -7.23
N GLY A 388 0.81 0.73 -7.79
CA GLY A 388 1.69 1.68 -7.11
C GLY A 388 1.00 3.03 -6.85
N SER A 389 1.50 3.78 -5.87
CA SER A 389 0.98 5.10 -5.51
C SER A 389 1.33 6.12 -6.60
N THR A 390 0.37 6.92 -7.05
CA THR A 390 0.64 8.01 -7.99
C THR A 390 1.13 9.28 -7.29
N LYS A 391 0.94 9.39 -5.96
CA LYS A 391 1.43 10.51 -5.16
C LYS A 391 2.95 10.48 -5.03
N TRP A 392 3.57 11.60 -5.40
CA TRP A 392 4.98 11.87 -5.16
C TRP A 392 5.21 12.35 -3.74
N GLU A 393 6.27 11.83 -3.11
CA GLU A 393 6.79 12.31 -1.83
C GLU A 393 8.29 12.61 -1.96
N LEU A 394 8.84 13.26 -0.93
CA LEU A 394 10.25 13.62 -0.85
C LEU A 394 10.84 13.09 0.45
N ASN A 395 12.14 12.83 0.42
CA ASN A 395 12.92 12.49 1.59
C ASN A 395 13.25 13.76 2.39
N ASP A 396 12.91 13.80 3.68
CA ASP A 396 13.15 14.98 4.51
C ASP A 396 14.65 15.21 4.80
N MET A 397 15.47 14.15 4.74
CA MET A 397 16.93 14.23 4.87
C MET A 397 17.62 14.69 3.58
N ASN A 398 16.97 14.47 2.44
CA ASN A 398 17.46 14.88 1.13
C ASN A 398 16.28 15.30 0.24
N PRO A 399 15.90 16.60 0.22
CA PRO A 399 14.69 17.05 -0.46
C PRO A 399 14.77 16.98 -1.99
N GLN A 400 15.94 16.70 -2.58
CA GLN A 400 16.04 16.44 -4.01
C GLN A 400 15.72 14.99 -4.38
N GLU A 401 15.73 14.08 -3.40
CA GLU A 401 15.33 12.69 -3.58
C GLU A 401 13.81 12.58 -3.44
N VAL A 402 13.17 12.20 -4.55
CA VAL A 402 11.73 12.03 -4.66
C VAL A 402 11.41 10.58 -4.93
N TYR A 403 10.33 10.10 -4.33
CA TYR A 403 9.90 8.71 -4.47
C TYR A 403 8.38 8.59 -4.45
N GLN A 404 7.91 7.42 -4.88
CA GLN A 404 6.51 7.01 -4.82
C GLN A 404 6.42 5.68 -4.07
N PHE A 405 5.36 5.50 -3.30
CA PHE A 405 5.16 4.26 -2.55
C PHE A 405 4.75 3.11 -3.47
N ASN A 406 5.26 1.92 -3.14
CA ASN A 406 4.88 0.63 -3.72
C ASN A 406 4.98 0.55 -5.26
N MET A 407 6.00 1.14 -5.87
CA MET A 407 6.10 1.19 -7.33
C MET A 407 6.58 -0.12 -7.96
N PHE A 408 7.41 -0.87 -7.26
CA PHE A 408 7.94 -2.15 -7.74
C PHE A 408 7.68 -3.25 -6.73
N MET A 409 7.61 -4.48 -7.21
CA MET A 409 7.44 -5.65 -6.35
C MET A 409 8.19 -6.86 -6.88
N ALA A 410 8.56 -7.74 -5.96
CA ALA A 410 9.16 -9.04 -6.21
C ALA A 410 8.60 -10.06 -5.21
N GLY A 411 8.84 -11.35 -5.45
CA GLY A 411 8.38 -12.39 -4.55
C GLY A 411 9.33 -13.57 -4.50
N PHE A 412 9.43 -14.19 -3.34
CA PHE A 412 10.27 -15.36 -3.07
C PHE A 412 9.64 -16.24 -1.99
N ARG A 413 10.16 -17.46 -1.83
CA ARG A 413 9.81 -18.37 -0.73
C ARG A 413 11.01 -19.23 -0.36
N GLY A 414 10.96 -19.86 0.82
CA GLY A 414 11.88 -20.95 1.16
C GLY A 414 11.61 -22.21 0.33
N LYS A 415 12.68 -22.95 0.03
CA LYS A 415 12.62 -24.22 -0.70
C LYS A 415 11.93 -25.28 0.14
N ARG A 416 11.04 -26.02 -0.51
CA ARG A 416 10.55 -27.30 0.00
C ARG A 416 11.56 -28.35 -0.47
N TYR A 417 12.46 -28.79 0.41
CA TYR A 417 13.31 -29.95 0.10
C TYR A 417 12.43 -31.09 -0.44
N HIS A 418 12.86 -31.71 -1.53
CA HIS A 418 12.24 -32.94 -1.98
C HIS A 418 12.40 -33.99 -0.87
N ALA A 419 11.38 -34.83 -0.74
CA ALA A 419 11.39 -35.98 0.16
C ALA A 419 12.75 -36.67 0.09
N ILE A 420 13.31 -36.98 1.27
CA ILE A 420 14.50 -37.80 1.47
C ILE A 420 14.48 -38.93 0.43
N GLU A 421 15.48 -38.97 -0.47
CA GLU A 421 15.74 -40.20 -1.22
C GLU A 421 16.12 -41.25 -0.17
N VAL A 422 15.20 -42.20 0.04
CA VAL A 422 15.37 -43.36 0.94
C VAL A 422 16.29 -44.37 0.29
#